data_AF-A0A661SHW1-F1
#
_entry.id   AF-A0A661SHW1-F1
#
_cell.length_a   1.000
_cell.length_b   1.000
_cell.length_c   1.000
_cell.angle_alpha   90.00
_cell.angle_beta   90.00
_cell.angle_gamma   90.00
#
_symmetry.space_group_name_H-M   'P 1'
#
loop_
_entity.id
_entity.type
_entity.pdbx_description
1 polymer ?
#
loop_
_entity_poly.entity_id
_entity_poly.type
_entity_poly.pdbx_seq_one_letter_code
_entity_poly.pdbx_strand_id
1 'polypeptide(L)'
;MADNNHASELSLLARSWISYTVGVVMGQFEPGKENGLGRGRFNAETANLLQKLKDEDGLLVKDPGHPDDLAARVLVALEVILGETEAESLLRHALGNNGEPAAMLRDYLADKFFKEHIQRYRKRPIYWYLRSARSNYGLWLYYHRLDKDILFKALLNYVEPKIRLEEDRLNTLRARKEKAGRSGREAKKIEKEIDSQEQFVSELRDFEEKLRRVANLHLDFDLNDGVILNMAPLWELVHWSEPKKYWMPFRKAGTTGRIYRTRFGPNGWRSCAGRTAPSPSHMGGKIYAKLNLPRP
;
A
#
# COMPACT_ATOMS: atom_id res chain seq x y z
N MET A 1 16.33 33.79 3.43
CA MET A 1 16.89 32.63 2.66
C MET A 1 17.34 31.49 3.57
N ALA A 2 17.86 31.75 4.79
CA ALA A 2 18.20 30.70 5.76
C ALA A 2 16.97 29.93 6.31
N ASP A 3 15.88 30.63 6.63
CA ASP A 3 14.68 29.99 7.21
C ASP A 3 13.99 28.99 6.26
N ASN A 4 13.98 29.27 4.95
CA ASN A 4 13.40 28.36 3.96
C ASN A 4 14.22 27.07 3.79
N ASN A 5 15.55 27.14 3.94
CA ASN A 5 16.39 25.95 3.88
C ASN A 5 16.19 25.08 5.12
N HIS A 6 16.11 25.69 6.31
CA HIS A 6 15.91 24.93 7.54
C HIS A 6 14.53 24.26 7.60
N ALA A 7 13.48 24.97 7.19
CA ALA A 7 12.13 24.38 7.07
C ALA A 7 12.08 23.23 6.04
N SER A 8 12.82 23.35 4.94
CA SER A 8 12.94 22.30 3.93
C SER A 8 13.65 21.04 4.47
N GLU A 9 14.75 21.22 5.21
CA GLU A 9 15.49 20.12 5.85
C GLU A 9 14.65 19.39 6.90
N LEU A 10 13.91 20.13 7.74
CA LEU A 10 13.00 19.54 8.73
C LEU A 10 11.87 18.74 8.06
N SER A 11 11.31 19.24 6.96
CA SER A 11 10.29 18.52 6.18
C SER A 11 10.85 17.22 5.57
N LEU A 12 12.08 17.24 5.06
CA LEU A 12 12.75 16.05 4.52
C LEU A 12 13.06 15.01 5.59
N LEU A 13 13.53 15.47 6.76
CA LEU A 13 13.77 14.59 7.91
C LEU A 13 12.46 13.95 8.38
N ALA A 14 11.39 14.72 8.46
CA ALA A 14 10.08 14.22 8.86
C ALA A 14 9.52 13.17 7.89
N ARG A 15 9.65 13.38 6.58
CA ARG A 15 9.28 12.37 5.57
C ARG A 15 10.15 11.11 5.67
N SER A 16 11.41 11.26 6.05
CA SER A 16 12.31 10.12 6.28
C SER A 16 11.87 9.30 7.49
N TRP A 17 11.44 9.96 8.56
CA TRP A 17 10.85 9.28 9.73
C TRP A 17 9.56 8.53 9.37
N ILE A 18 8.64 9.15 8.64
CA ILE A 18 7.42 8.48 8.15
C ILE A 18 7.79 7.27 7.28
N SER A 19 8.74 7.42 6.36
CA SER A 19 9.18 6.31 5.51
C SER A 19 9.86 5.20 6.31
N TYR A 20 10.57 5.54 7.38
CA TYR A 20 11.18 4.57 8.28
C TYR A 20 10.12 3.79 9.06
N THR A 21 9.17 4.49 9.68
CA THR A 21 8.11 3.85 10.47
C THR A 21 7.17 3.01 9.60
N VAL A 22 6.86 3.43 8.37
CA VAL A 22 6.19 2.54 7.39
C VAL A 22 7.00 1.26 7.17
N GLY A 23 8.32 1.35 7.06
CA GLY A 23 9.18 0.18 6.90
C GLY A 23 9.25 -0.72 8.12
N VAL A 24 9.18 -0.17 9.34
CA VAL A 24 9.05 -0.96 10.57
C VAL A 24 7.71 -1.70 10.59
N VAL A 25 6.60 -0.98 10.38
CA VAL A 25 5.24 -1.54 10.41
C VAL A 25 5.06 -2.59 9.31
N MET A 26 5.59 -2.38 8.11
CA MET A 26 5.56 -3.37 7.01
C MET A 26 6.53 -4.54 7.23
N GLY A 27 7.43 -4.47 8.21
CA GLY A 27 8.44 -5.49 8.48
C GLY A 27 9.65 -5.46 7.55
N GLN A 28 9.87 -4.37 6.80
CA GLN A 28 11.12 -4.12 6.06
C GLN A 28 12.30 -3.84 7.01
N PHE A 29 12.05 -3.10 8.09
CA PHE A 29 13.07 -2.73 9.07
C PHE A 29 12.87 -3.47 10.39
N GLU A 30 13.97 -3.92 10.97
CA GLU A 30 14.02 -4.76 12.17
C GLU A 30 14.82 -4.02 13.27
N PRO A 31 14.21 -2.99 13.92
CA PRO A 31 14.89 -2.20 14.94
C PRO A 31 15.41 -3.06 16.07
N GLY A 32 16.62 -2.82 16.56
CA GLY A 32 17.24 -3.58 17.65
C GLY A 32 17.79 -4.97 17.31
N LYS A 33 17.31 -5.65 16.25
CA LYS A 33 17.79 -6.98 15.85
C LYS A 33 19.25 -6.94 15.39
N GLU A 34 20.05 -7.88 15.87
CA GLU A 34 21.44 -8.03 15.43
C GLU A 34 21.49 -8.33 13.92
N ASN A 35 22.28 -7.55 13.18
CA ASN A 35 22.34 -7.58 11.70
C ASN A 35 21.00 -7.29 10.97
N GLY A 36 19.99 -6.78 11.66
CA GLY A 36 18.71 -6.36 11.07
C GLY A 36 18.85 -5.09 10.20
N LEU A 37 18.08 -5.04 9.12
CA LEU A 37 17.99 -3.83 8.29
C LEU A 37 17.28 -2.71 9.06
N GLY A 38 17.77 -1.47 8.94
CA GLY A 38 17.11 -0.32 9.58
C GLY A 38 17.07 -0.41 11.11
N ARG A 39 18.12 -0.95 11.74
CA ARG A 39 18.18 -1.18 13.19
C ARG A 39 17.88 0.06 14.04
N GLY A 40 18.20 1.25 13.53
CA GLY A 40 18.18 2.51 14.28
C GLY A 40 19.15 2.50 15.47
N ARG A 41 19.33 3.65 16.12
CA ARG A 41 20.02 3.74 17.42
C ARG A 41 18.97 3.89 18.51
N PHE A 42 18.31 2.78 18.85
CA PHE A 42 17.29 2.75 19.90
C PHE A 42 17.78 1.95 21.10
N ASN A 43 17.28 2.32 22.28
CA ASN A 43 17.43 1.45 23.45
C ASN A 43 16.62 0.16 23.25
N ALA A 44 16.85 -0.85 24.10
CA ALA A 44 16.21 -2.15 23.97
C ALA A 44 14.68 -2.09 24.10
N GLU A 45 14.16 -1.21 24.96
CA GLU A 45 12.73 -1.05 25.20
C GLU A 45 12.01 -0.50 23.97
N THR A 46 12.46 0.64 23.44
CA THR A 46 11.93 1.26 22.21
C THR A 46 12.02 0.29 21.04
N ALA A 47 13.15 -0.40 20.87
CA ALA A 47 13.30 -1.38 19.80
C ALA A 47 12.29 -2.53 19.91
N ASN A 48 12.07 -3.06 21.12
CA ASN A 48 11.09 -4.12 21.36
C ASN A 48 9.64 -3.65 21.10
N LEU A 49 9.30 -2.42 21.49
CA LEU A 49 7.99 -1.83 21.18
C LEU A 49 7.79 -1.70 19.67
N LEU A 50 8.79 -1.18 18.95
CA LEU A 50 8.73 -1.06 17.49
C LEU A 50 8.61 -2.41 16.79
N GLN A 51 9.32 -3.45 17.25
CA GLN A 51 9.19 -4.80 16.69
C GLN A 51 7.78 -5.37 16.85
N LYS A 52 7.04 -5.03 17.92
CA LYS A 52 5.65 -5.47 18.12
C LYS A 52 4.65 -4.80 17.18
N LEU A 53 5.01 -3.66 16.58
CA LEU A 53 4.17 -2.97 15.60
C LEU A 53 4.29 -3.54 14.18
N LYS A 54 5.27 -4.42 13.96
CA LYS A 54 5.45 -5.12 12.70
C LYS A 54 4.21 -5.95 12.40
N ASP A 55 3.72 -5.77 11.20
CA ASP A 55 2.61 -6.55 10.67
C ASP A 55 3.01 -8.00 10.36
N GLU A 56 2.10 -8.94 10.60
CA GLU A 56 2.40 -10.36 10.56
C GLU A 56 2.26 -11.00 9.18
N ASP A 57 1.49 -10.44 8.26
CA ASP A 57 1.27 -11.04 6.93
C ASP A 57 1.65 -10.10 5.78
N GLY A 58 2.04 -8.86 6.09
CA GLY A 58 2.42 -7.85 5.11
C GLY A 58 1.20 -7.24 4.41
N LEU A 59 0.03 -7.27 5.07
CA LEU A 59 -1.24 -6.80 4.55
C LEU A 59 -1.90 -5.85 5.56
N LEU A 60 -1.99 -4.58 5.18
CA LEU A 60 -2.56 -3.52 6.01
C LEU A 60 -3.68 -2.80 5.26
N VAL A 61 -4.46 -1.98 5.94
CA VAL A 61 -5.62 -1.30 5.36
C VAL A 61 -5.53 0.22 5.49
N LYS A 62 -6.20 0.93 4.60
CA LYS A 62 -6.62 2.32 4.78
C LYS A 62 -8.08 2.31 5.26
N ASP A 63 -8.29 2.21 6.57
CA ASP A 63 -9.62 2.21 7.16
C ASP A 63 -9.59 2.74 8.60
N PRO A 64 -10.05 3.97 8.87
CA PRO A 64 -10.06 4.55 10.21
C PRO A 64 -10.75 3.64 11.24
N GLY A 65 -10.06 3.34 12.33
CA GLY A 65 -10.57 2.48 13.41
C GLY A 65 -10.33 0.98 13.20
N HIS A 66 -9.78 0.56 12.06
CA HIS A 66 -9.35 -0.83 11.86
C HIS A 66 -8.01 -1.09 12.60
N PRO A 67 -7.81 -2.24 13.28
CA PRO A 67 -6.55 -2.57 13.95
C PRO A 67 -5.31 -2.55 13.03
N ASP A 68 -5.55 -2.84 11.75
CA ASP A 68 -4.52 -2.89 10.70
C ASP A 68 -4.45 -1.59 9.88
N ASP A 69 -5.04 -0.49 10.36
CA ASP A 69 -4.91 0.80 9.69
C ASP A 69 -3.45 1.25 9.69
N LEU A 70 -2.85 1.31 8.50
CA LEU A 70 -1.42 1.64 8.36
C LEU A 70 -1.09 3.01 8.97
N ALA A 71 -1.96 4.00 8.79
CA ALA A 71 -1.73 5.34 9.32
C ALA A 71 -1.70 5.34 10.85
N ALA A 72 -2.67 4.68 11.50
CA ALA A 72 -2.68 4.55 12.96
C ALA A 72 -1.42 3.83 13.47
N ARG A 73 -1.01 2.71 12.86
CA ARG A 73 0.20 1.98 13.28
C ARG A 73 1.48 2.80 13.07
N VAL A 74 1.57 3.55 11.98
CA VAL A 74 2.71 4.44 11.70
C VAL A 74 2.76 5.62 12.68
N LEU A 75 1.60 6.17 13.06
CA LEU A 75 1.51 7.19 14.11
C LEU A 75 2.04 6.65 15.44
N VAL A 76 1.56 5.49 15.89
CA VAL A 76 2.06 4.85 17.12
C VAL A 76 3.56 4.61 17.07
N ALA A 77 4.09 4.18 15.92
CA ALA A 77 5.54 4.00 15.76
C ALA A 77 6.32 5.32 15.87
N LEU A 78 5.76 6.44 15.38
CA LEU A 78 6.37 7.76 15.55
C LEU A 78 6.34 8.21 17.01
N GLU A 79 5.23 7.99 17.71
CA GLU A 79 5.06 8.32 19.13
C GLU A 79 6.03 7.52 20.01
N VAL A 80 6.23 6.24 19.71
CA VAL A 80 7.23 5.39 20.39
C VAL A 80 8.66 5.92 20.21
N ILE A 81 8.97 6.53 19.06
CA ILE A 81 10.32 7.04 18.76
C ILE A 81 10.55 8.43 19.34
N LEU A 82 9.54 9.31 19.28
CA LEU A 82 9.70 10.75 19.49
C LEU A 82 8.98 11.28 20.73
N GLY A 83 7.95 10.57 21.21
CA GLY A 83 6.92 11.13 22.08
C GLY A 83 5.72 11.64 21.29
N GLU A 84 4.54 11.69 21.94
CA GLU A 84 3.28 12.10 21.32
C GLU A 84 3.32 13.53 20.76
N THR A 85 3.81 14.47 21.57
CA THR A 85 3.84 15.90 21.21
C THR A 85 4.78 16.15 20.03
N GLU A 86 5.94 15.52 20.03
CA GLU A 86 6.96 15.64 19.00
C GLU A 86 6.52 14.95 17.70
N ALA A 87 5.87 13.79 17.78
CA ALA A 87 5.30 13.10 16.62
C ALA A 87 4.22 13.94 15.94
N GLU A 88 3.31 14.53 16.71
CA GLU A 88 2.28 15.43 16.19
C GLU A 88 2.90 16.67 15.53
N SER A 89 3.85 17.32 16.21
CA SER A 89 4.57 18.47 15.67
C SER A 89 5.27 18.12 14.36
N LEU A 90 5.96 16.97 14.31
CA LEU A 90 6.63 16.48 13.11
C LEU A 90 5.64 16.31 11.94
N LEU A 91 4.48 15.70 12.18
CA LEU A 91 3.46 15.51 11.14
C LEU A 91 2.90 16.84 10.64
N ARG A 92 2.57 17.78 11.54
CA ARG A 92 2.07 19.11 11.16
C ARG A 92 3.09 19.85 10.27
N HIS A 93 4.37 19.81 10.63
CA HIS A 93 5.44 20.42 9.83
C HIS A 93 5.66 19.71 8.48
N ALA A 94 5.61 18.38 8.45
CA ALA A 94 5.86 17.60 7.24
C ALA A 94 4.74 17.72 6.20
N LEU A 95 3.50 17.72 6.69
CA LEU A 95 2.28 17.59 5.88
C LEU A 95 1.60 18.95 5.64
N GLY A 96 1.92 19.97 6.44
CA GLY A 96 1.48 21.35 6.21
C GLY A 96 0.00 21.58 6.49
N ASN A 97 -0.60 20.78 7.37
CA ASN A 97 -2.01 20.87 7.75
C ASN A 97 -2.18 20.67 9.27
N ASN A 98 -3.35 21.09 9.76
CA ASN A 98 -3.67 21.11 11.20
C ASN A 98 -4.78 20.13 11.60
N GLY A 99 -5.05 19.13 10.76
CA GLY A 99 -6.03 18.08 11.03
C GLY A 99 -5.60 17.10 12.11
N GLU A 100 -6.42 16.06 12.29
CA GLU A 100 -6.10 14.94 13.17
C GLU A 100 -4.90 14.14 12.63
N PRO A 101 -3.87 13.82 13.45
CA PRO A 101 -2.62 13.21 13.00
C PRO A 101 -2.78 11.96 12.11
N ALA A 102 -3.60 10.99 12.51
CA ALA A 102 -3.81 9.77 11.74
C ALA A 102 -4.51 10.06 10.41
N ALA A 103 -5.47 10.98 10.37
CA ALA A 103 -6.13 11.43 9.13
C ALA A 103 -5.15 12.09 8.16
N MET A 104 -4.33 13.04 8.65
CA MET A 104 -3.31 13.71 7.83
C MET A 104 -2.33 12.69 7.24
N LEU A 105 -1.86 11.76 8.06
CA LEU A 105 -0.96 10.70 7.66
C LEU A 105 -1.61 9.74 6.65
N ARG A 106 -2.88 9.38 6.83
CA ARG A 106 -3.63 8.51 5.93
C ARG A 106 -3.74 9.10 4.52
N ASP A 107 -4.05 10.38 4.42
CA ASP A 107 -4.11 11.09 3.14
C ASP A 107 -2.74 11.22 2.49
N TYR A 108 -1.70 11.52 3.28
CA TYR A 108 -0.32 11.57 2.81
C TYR A 108 0.14 10.21 2.27
N LEU A 109 -0.11 9.12 3.00
CA LEU A 109 0.26 7.77 2.61
C LEU A 109 -0.41 7.36 1.29
N ALA A 110 -1.73 7.57 1.19
CA ALA A 110 -2.54 7.15 0.05
C ALA A 110 -2.27 7.93 -1.25
N ASP A 111 -1.69 9.13 -1.16
CA ASP A 111 -1.40 9.98 -2.32
C ASP A 111 0.10 10.26 -2.50
N LYS A 112 0.63 11.22 -1.75
CA LYS A 112 1.96 11.78 -1.99
C LYS A 112 3.07 10.79 -1.69
N PHE A 113 2.99 10.06 -0.57
CA PHE A 113 3.95 9.02 -0.22
C PHE A 113 4.02 7.94 -1.29
N PHE A 114 2.89 7.41 -1.76
CA PHE A 114 2.89 6.35 -2.77
C PHE A 114 3.49 6.82 -4.10
N LYS A 115 3.19 8.05 -4.53
CA LYS A 115 3.82 8.68 -5.71
C LYS A 115 5.34 8.81 -5.55
N GLU A 116 5.79 9.31 -4.39
CA GLU A 116 7.22 9.43 -4.06
C GLU A 116 7.90 8.05 -4.01
N HIS A 117 7.23 7.05 -3.46
CA HIS A 117 7.69 5.65 -3.37
C HIS A 117 7.88 5.04 -4.76
N ILE A 118 6.91 5.21 -5.65
CA ILE A 118 7.01 4.78 -7.05
C ILE A 118 8.26 5.37 -7.72
N GLN A 119 8.51 6.66 -7.53
CA GLN A 119 9.65 7.36 -8.13
C GLN A 119 10.98 6.88 -7.53
N ARG A 120 11.07 6.82 -6.19
CA ARG A 120 12.25 6.36 -5.46
C ARG A 120 12.68 4.96 -5.88
N TYR A 121 11.72 4.07 -6.07
CA TYR A 121 11.94 2.69 -6.51
C TYR A 121 11.97 2.52 -8.03
N ARG A 122 12.13 3.61 -8.80
CA ARG A 122 12.26 3.57 -10.27
C ARG A 122 11.15 2.77 -10.96
N LYS A 123 9.90 3.02 -10.56
CA LYS A 123 8.71 2.27 -10.99
C LYS A 123 8.75 0.78 -10.62
N ARG A 124 9.36 0.42 -9.49
CA ARG A 124 9.34 -0.94 -8.92
C ARG A 124 9.06 -0.87 -7.42
N PRO A 125 7.93 -0.24 -7.01
CA PRO A 125 7.63 -0.03 -5.60
C PRO A 125 7.50 -1.37 -4.86
N ILE A 126 8.11 -1.47 -3.69
CA ILE A 126 8.00 -2.65 -2.82
C ILE A 126 6.77 -2.61 -1.90
N TYR A 127 6.09 -1.46 -1.83
CA TYR A 127 4.80 -1.30 -1.13
C TYR A 127 3.75 -1.04 -2.19
N TRP A 128 2.71 -1.87 -2.21
CA TRP A 128 1.66 -1.80 -3.21
C TRP A 128 0.39 -1.31 -2.54
N TYR A 129 -0.12 -0.18 -3.02
CA TYR A 129 -1.40 0.35 -2.57
C TYR A 129 -2.48 -0.01 -3.58
N LEU A 130 -3.27 -1.03 -3.25
CA LEU A 130 -4.47 -1.43 -3.99
C LEU A 130 -5.62 -0.60 -3.47
N ARG A 131 -6.31 0.15 -4.33
CA ARG A 131 -7.35 1.08 -3.88
C ARG A 131 -8.62 0.99 -4.68
N SER A 132 -9.71 1.34 -4.02
CA SER A 132 -10.99 1.56 -4.67
C SER A 132 -10.93 2.77 -5.62
N ALA A 133 -11.91 2.87 -6.52
CA ALA A 133 -11.90 3.86 -7.60
C ALA A 133 -11.74 5.30 -7.08
N ARG A 134 -12.41 5.65 -5.96
CA ARG A 134 -12.39 6.98 -5.35
C ARG A 134 -11.38 7.10 -4.19
N SER A 135 -10.55 6.09 -3.94
CA SER A 135 -9.60 6.05 -2.80
C SER A 135 -10.20 6.02 -1.40
N ASN A 136 -11.52 5.83 -1.27
CA ASN A 136 -12.14 5.83 0.05
C ASN A 136 -11.66 4.62 0.88
N TYR A 137 -11.38 3.50 0.22
CA TYR A 137 -10.84 2.29 0.82
C TYR A 137 -9.63 1.77 0.04
N GLY A 138 -8.75 1.02 0.70
CA GLY A 138 -7.62 0.38 0.04
C GLY A 138 -6.80 -0.48 0.98
N LEU A 139 -5.96 -1.31 0.38
CA LEU A 139 -5.07 -2.26 1.04
C LEU A 139 -3.63 -1.96 0.66
N TRP A 140 -2.73 -2.13 1.62
CA TRP A 140 -1.30 -2.03 1.46
C TRP A 140 -0.69 -3.42 1.54
N LEU A 141 0.06 -3.80 0.51
CA LEU A 141 0.76 -5.07 0.46
C LEU A 141 2.27 -4.83 0.43
N TYR A 142 3.01 -5.65 1.18
CA TYR A 142 4.46 -5.66 1.12
C TYR A 142 4.96 -6.73 0.12
N TYR A 143 5.62 -6.28 -0.96
CA TYR A 143 6.08 -7.12 -2.06
C TYR A 143 6.89 -8.34 -1.62
N HIS A 144 7.79 -8.18 -0.65
CA HIS A 144 8.65 -9.27 -0.19
C HIS A 144 7.93 -10.29 0.71
N ARG A 145 6.65 -10.08 0.99
CA ARG A 145 5.80 -10.97 1.79
C ARG A 145 4.59 -11.48 1.02
N LEU A 146 4.55 -11.23 -0.28
CA LEU A 146 3.53 -11.83 -1.13
C LEU A 146 3.62 -13.35 -1.04
N ASP A 147 2.49 -13.97 -0.76
CA ASP A 147 2.29 -15.40 -0.85
C ASP A 147 1.15 -15.70 -1.83
N LYS A 148 0.96 -16.98 -2.16
CA LYS A 148 -0.10 -17.44 -3.08
C LYS A 148 -1.53 -17.15 -2.60
N ASP A 149 -1.71 -16.95 -1.30
CA ASP A 149 -3.02 -16.81 -0.64
C ASP A 149 -3.35 -15.34 -0.31
N ILE A 150 -2.41 -14.41 -0.50
CA ILE A 150 -2.49 -13.02 -0.04
C ILE A 150 -3.73 -12.28 -0.59
N LEU A 151 -4.11 -12.55 -1.84
CA LEU A 151 -5.30 -11.94 -2.44
C LEU A 151 -6.60 -12.51 -1.88
N PHE A 152 -6.60 -13.79 -1.50
CA PHE A 152 -7.74 -14.40 -0.81
C PHE A 152 -7.83 -13.92 0.64
N LYS A 153 -6.70 -13.80 1.35
CA LYS A 153 -6.62 -13.17 2.68
C LYS A 153 -7.16 -11.74 2.63
N ALA A 154 -6.74 -10.94 1.64
CA ALA A 154 -7.25 -9.60 1.40
C ALA A 154 -8.77 -9.54 1.23
N LEU A 155 -9.35 -10.48 0.48
CA LEU A 155 -10.82 -10.56 0.33
C LEU A 155 -11.50 -10.94 1.64
N LEU A 156 -11.11 -12.07 2.23
CA LEU A 156 -11.82 -12.70 3.35
C LEU A 156 -11.65 -11.92 4.67
N ASN A 157 -10.46 -11.38 4.92
CA ASN A 157 -10.12 -10.74 6.20
C ASN A 157 -10.38 -9.23 6.20
N TYR A 158 -10.42 -8.58 5.03
CA TYR A 158 -10.52 -7.12 4.94
C TYR A 158 -11.73 -6.66 4.12
N VAL A 159 -11.80 -7.02 2.84
CA VAL A 159 -12.80 -6.45 1.91
C VAL A 159 -14.22 -6.92 2.25
N GLU A 160 -14.45 -8.23 2.38
CA GLU A 160 -15.79 -8.77 2.66
C GLU A 160 -16.32 -8.34 4.04
N PRO A 161 -15.53 -8.38 5.14
CA PRO A 161 -15.96 -7.83 6.42
C PRO A 161 -16.31 -6.35 6.34
N LYS A 162 -15.51 -5.55 5.62
CA LYS A 162 -15.78 -4.13 5.44
C LYS A 162 -17.10 -3.90 4.71
N ILE A 163 -17.37 -4.64 3.66
CA ILE A 163 -18.64 -4.54 2.93
C ILE A 163 -19.83 -4.84 3.83
N ARG A 164 -19.78 -5.94 4.59
CA ARG A 164 -20.85 -6.29 5.53
C ARG A 164 -21.10 -5.17 6.55
N LEU A 165 -20.04 -4.63 7.13
CA LEU A 165 -20.12 -3.50 8.06
C LEU A 165 -20.80 -2.27 7.44
N GLU A 166 -20.42 -1.91 6.21
CA GLU A 166 -20.97 -0.73 5.54
C GLU A 166 -22.40 -0.94 5.00
N GLU A 167 -22.78 -2.18 4.68
CA GLU A 167 -24.15 -2.57 4.35
C GLU A 167 -25.07 -2.51 5.60
N ASP A 168 -24.59 -2.97 6.76
CA ASP A 168 -25.32 -2.86 8.03
C ASP A 168 -25.54 -1.41 8.46
N ARG A 169 -24.52 -0.55 8.26
CA ARG A 169 -24.63 0.90 8.46
C ARG A 169 -25.67 1.52 7.53
N LEU A 170 -25.67 1.14 6.26
CA LEU A 170 -26.67 1.59 5.29
C LEU A 170 -28.09 1.19 5.71
N ASN A 171 -28.29 -0.06 6.15
CA ASN A 171 -29.58 -0.54 6.63
C ASN A 171 -30.05 0.24 7.87
N THR A 172 -29.12 0.56 8.78
CA THR A 172 -29.41 1.40 9.95
C THR A 172 -29.86 2.81 9.56
N LEU A 173 -29.20 3.44 8.58
CA LEU A 173 -29.58 4.75 8.07
C LEU A 173 -30.98 4.73 7.41
N ARG A 174 -31.28 3.67 6.64
CA ARG A 174 -32.61 3.48 6.02
C ARG A 174 -33.71 3.33 7.08
N ALA A 175 -33.49 2.50 8.10
CA ALA A 175 -34.43 2.37 9.22
C ALA A 175 -34.63 3.68 9.98
N ARG A 176 -33.57 4.50 10.12
CA ARG A 176 -33.68 5.85 10.71
C ARG A 176 -34.51 6.79 9.84
N LYS A 177 -34.35 6.75 8.51
CA LYS A 177 -35.15 7.55 7.56
C LYS A 177 -36.63 7.21 7.67
N GLU A 178 -36.97 5.93 7.78
CA GLU A 178 -38.37 5.48 7.96
C GLU A 178 -39.00 6.08 9.22
N LYS A 179 -38.28 6.10 10.33
CA LYS A 179 -38.74 6.69 11.60
C LYS A 179 -38.87 8.22 11.56
N ALA A 180 -37.97 8.90 10.85
CA ALA A 180 -37.97 10.36 10.74
C ALA A 180 -39.06 10.93 9.82
N GLY A 181 -39.72 10.08 9.02
CA GLY A 181 -40.76 10.49 8.07
C GLY A 181 -40.20 11.11 6.78
N ARG A 182 -41.10 11.66 5.95
CA ARG A 182 -40.77 12.10 4.57
C ARG A 182 -40.36 13.58 4.44
N SER A 183 -40.59 14.40 5.45
CA SER A 183 -40.40 15.86 5.36
C SER A 183 -39.62 16.42 6.54
N GLY A 184 -38.80 17.44 6.27
CA GLY A 184 -38.01 18.13 7.29
C GLY A 184 -36.51 18.16 6.98
N ARG A 185 -35.79 19.00 7.72
CA ARG A 185 -34.33 19.17 7.58
C ARG A 185 -33.57 17.88 7.95
N GLU A 186 -34.06 17.13 8.93
CA GLU A 186 -33.47 15.86 9.35
C GLU A 186 -33.65 14.78 8.28
N ALA A 187 -34.84 14.61 7.71
CA ALA A 187 -35.09 13.64 6.64
C ALA A 187 -34.17 13.87 5.43
N LYS A 188 -33.99 15.14 5.00
CA LYS A 188 -33.05 15.51 3.93
C LYS A 188 -31.59 15.22 4.28
N LYS A 189 -31.21 15.34 5.56
CA LYS A 189 -29.85 15.03 6.01
C LYS A 189 -29.59 13.53 5.95
N ILE A 190 -30.51 12.73 6.48
CA ILE A 190 -30.42 11.26 6.46
C ILE A 190 -30.40 10.75 5.01
N GLU A 191 -31.19 11.35 4.11
CA GLU A 191 -31.18 10.99 2.69
C GLU A 191 -29.79 11.18 2.04
N LYS A 192 -29.13 12.31 2.31
CA LYS A 192 -27.75 12.54 1.82
C LYS A 192 -26.73 11.56 2.41
N GLU A 193 -26.90 11.19 3.68
CA GLU A 193 -26.07 10.17 4.34
C GLU A 193 -26.27 8.80 3.68
N ILE A 194 -27.51 8.43 3.37
CA ILE A 194 -27.84 7.21 2.62
C ILE A 194 -27.20 7.23 1.24
N ASP A 195 -27.36 8.31 0.47
CA ASP A 195 -26.79 8.41 -0.88
C ASP A 195 -25.26 8.26 -0.86
N SER A 196 -24.61 8.87 0.13
CA SER A 196 -23.15 8.78 0.31
C SER A 196 -22.72 7.36 0.69
N GLN A 197 -23.48 6.71 1.58
CA GLN A 197 -23.22 5.34 2.03
C GLN A 197 -23.44 4.33 0.89
N GLU A 198 -24.50 4.48 0.08
CA GLU A 198 -24.77 3.63 -1.09
C GLU A 198 -23.64 3.73 -2.12
N GLN A 199 -23.13 4.94 -2.37
CA GLN A 199 -21.99 5.14 -3.25
C GLN A 199 -20.73 4.45 -2.71
N PHE A 200 -20.51 4.49 -1.39
CA PHE A 200 -19.35 3.83 -0.78
C PHE A 200 -19.46 2.30 -0.83
N VAL A 201 -20.64 1.73 -0.52
CA VAL A 201 -20.89 0.29 -0.65
C VAL A 201 -20.70 -0.17 -2.11
N SER A 202 -21.23 0.59 -3.08
CA SER A 202 -21.04 0.31 -4.50
C SER A 202 -19.57 0.33 -4.91
N GLU A 203 -18.81 1.31 -4.42
CA GLU A 203 -17.37 1.41 -4.63
C GLU A 203 -16.61 0.21 -4.03
N LEU A 204 -16.99 -0.26 -2.83
CA LEU A 204 -16.39 -1.45 -2.21
C LEU A 204 -16.69 -2.73 -3.00
N ARG A 205 -17.92 -2.88 -3.52
CA ARG A 205 -18.32 -4.03 -4.36
C ARG A 205 -17.54 -4.07 -5.67
N ASP A 206 -17.33 -2.93 -6.33
CA ASP A 206 -16.47 -2.84 -7.52
C ASP A 206 -15.01 -3.21 -7.20
N PHE A 207 -14.50 -2.75 -6.05
CA PHE A 207 -13.16 -3.12 -5.58
C PHE A 207 -13.05 -4.62 -5.30
N GLU A 208 -14.04 -5.22 -4.62
CA GLU A 208 -14.14 -6.66 -4.36
C GLU A 208 -14.15 -7.46 -5.66
N GLU A 209 -14.99 -7.08 -6.62
CA GLU A 209 -15.10 -7.78 -7.90
C GLU A 209 -13.75 -7.79 -8.64
N LYS A 210 -13.09 -6.63 -8.74
CA LYS A 210 -11.76 -6.49 -9.34
C LYS A 210 -10.72 -7.37 -8.64
N LEU A 211 -10.66 -7.33 -7.31
CA LEU A 211 -9.73 -8.12 -6.52
C LEU A 211 -10.00 -9.62 -6.67
N ARG A 212 -11.26 -10.04 -6.60
CA ARG A 212 -11.69 -11.43 -6.75
C ARG A 212 -11.39 -11.99 -8.14
N ARG A 213 -11.55 -11.19 -9.20
CA ARG A 213 -11.15 -11.60 -10.56
C ARG A 213 -9.67 -11.95 -10.62
N VAL A 214 -8.80 -11.17 -9.96
CA VAL A 214 -7.36 -11.45 -9.93
C VAL A 214 -7.01 -12.61 -8.99
N ALA A 215 -7.65 -12.69 -7.83
CA ALA A 215 -7.46 -13.81 -6.89
C ALA A 215 -7.80 -15.16 -7.55
N ASN A 216 -8.88 -15.21 -8.35
CA ASN A 216 -9.29 -16.40 -9.10
C ASN A 216 -8.30 -16.82 -10.20
N LEU A 217 -7.29 -16.02 -10.53
CA LEU A 217 -6.17 -16.44 -11.38
C LEU A 217 -5.20 -17.38 -10.64
N HIS A 218 -5.32 -17.51 -9.32
CA HIS A 218 -4.46 -18.35 -8.47
C HIS A 218 -2.97 -18.06 -8.74
N LEU A 219 -2.62 -16.78 -8.71
CA LEU A 219 -1.27 -16.31 -8.99
C LEU A 219 -0.30 -16.87 -7.96
N ASP A 220 0.82 -17.38 -8.46
CA ASP A 220 1.98 -17.72 -7.66
C ASP A 220 3.03 -16.63 -7.91
N PHE A 221 3.24 -15.75 -6.91
CA PHE A 221 4.12 -14.59 -7.07
C PHE A 221 5.58 -15.01 -6.95
N ASP A 222 6.31 -15.07 -8.07
CA ASP A 222 7.76 -15.29 -8.05
C ASP A 222 8.49 -13.96 -7.92
N LEU A 223 9.16 -13.72 -6.78
CA LEU A 223 9.90 -12.48 -6.54
C LEU A 223 11.01 -12.24 -7.58
N ASN A 224 11.50 -13.29 -8.26
CA ASN A 224 12.53 -13.22 -9.31
C ASN A 224 12.02 -12.65 -10.64
N ASP A 225 10.71 -12.76 -10.93
CA ASP A 225 10.09 -12.14 -12.11
C ASP A 225 10.13 -10.60 -12.02
N GLY A 226 10.31 -10.10 -10.81
CA GLY A 226 10.41 -8.69 -10.50
C GLY A 226 9.05 -8.02 -10.34
N VAL A 227 9.09 -6.90 -9.60
CA VAL A 227 7.92 -6.17 -9.10
C VAL A 227 6.85 -5.91 -10.16
N ILE A 228 7.25 -5.46 -11.35
CA ILE A 228 6.30 -5.02 -12.38
C ILE A 228 5.49 -6.17 -12.98
N LEU A 229 6.09 -7.35 -13.18
CA LEU A 229 5.39 -8.50 -13.75
C LEU A 229 4.40 -9.11 -12.76
N ASN A 230 4.79 -9.18 -11.48
CA ASN A 230 3.92 -9.61 -10.39
C ASN A 230 2.74 -8.65 -10.18
N MET A 231 2.94 -7.34 -10.39
CA MET A 231 1.88 -6.34 -10.22
C MET A 231 0.96 -6.21 -11.44
N ALA A 232 1.39 -6.65 -12.63
CA ALA A 232 0.65 -6.47 -13.89
C ALA A 232 -0.81 -6.98 -13.84
N PRO A 233 -1.13 -8.15 -13.26
CA PRO A 233 -2.52 -8.62 -13.13
C PRO A 233 -3.40 -7.68 -12.31
N LEU A 234 -2.82 -6.95 -11.35
CA LEU A 234 -3.51 -6.05 -10.42
C LEU A 234 -3.70 -4.62 -10.99
N TRP A 235 -3.42 -4.39 -12.28
CA TRP A 235 -3.42 -3.05 -12.89
C TRP A 235 -4.73 -2.24 -12.71
N GLU A 236 -5.88 -2.89 -12.52
CA GLU A 236 -7.17 -2.23 -12.27
C GLU A 236 -7.30 -1.68 -10.83
N LEU A 237 -6.50 -2.20 -9.91
CA LEU A 237 -6.52 -1.88 -8.48
C LEU A 237 -5.41 -0.89 -8.10
N VAL A 238 -4.35 -0.80 -8.92
CA VAL A 238 -3.26 0.17 -8.74
C VAL A 238 -3.48 1.39 -9.64
N HIS A 239 -3.58 2.57 -9.05
CA HIS A 239 -3.92 3.81 -9.78
C HIS A 239 -2.70 4.46 -10.45
N TRP A 240 -1.92 3.66 -11.20
CA TRP A 240 -0.80 4.11 -12.03
C TRP A 240 -0.70 3.26 -13.30
N SER A 241 -0.32 3.87 -14.42
CA SER A 241 -0.48 3.24 -15.75
C SER A 241 0.59 2.23 -16.13
N GLU A 242 1.65 2.09 -15.34
CA GLU A 242 2.82 1.28 -15.71
C GLU A 242 2.48 -0.23 -15.81
N PRO A 243 1.84 -0.89 -14.82
CA PRO A 243 1.58 -2.33 -14.89
C PRO A 243 0.63 -2.71 -16.02
N LYS A 244 -0.32 -1.82 -16.37
CA LYS A 244 -1.24 -2.00 -17.50
C LYS A 244 -0.51 -2.25 -18.82
N LYS A 245 0.65 -1.60 -19.04
CA LYS A 245 1.47 -1.77 -20.25
C LYS A 245 2.01 -3.20 -20.40
N TYR A 246 2.30 -3.85 -19.27
CA TYR A 246 2.78 -5.21 -19.23
C TYR A 246 1.63 -6.21 -19.31
N TRP A 247 0.46 -5.87 -18.77
CA TRP A 247 -0.72 -6.75 -18.79
C TRP A 247 -1.43 -6.83 -20.15
N MET A 248 -1.59 -5.70 -20.86
CA MET A 248 -2.36 -5.64 -22.11
C MET A 248 -1.90 -6.64 -23.19
N PRO A 249 -0.58 -6.79 -23.45
CA PRO A 249 -0.08 -7.76 -24.41
C PRO A 249 -0.48 -9.21 -24.08
N PHE A 250 -0.50 -9.61 -22.80
CA PHE A 250 -0.90 -10.95 -22.39
C PHE A 250 -2.37 -11.24 -22.73
N ARG A 251 -3.26 -10.28 -22.47
CA ARG A 251 -4.69 -10.42 -22.81
C ARG A 251 -4.91 -10.57 -24.31
N LYS A 252 -4.22 -9.79 -25.13
CA LYS A 252 -4.37 -9.82 -26.60
C LYS A 252 -3.92 -11.14 -27.21
N ALA A 253 -2.95 -11.82 -26.59
CA ALA A 253 -2.45 -13.11 -27.05
C ALA A 253 -3.36 -14.31 -26.69
N GLY A 254 -4.58 -14.10 -26.18
CA GLY A 254 -5.49 -15.20 -25.77
C GLY A 254 -4.99 -16.00 -24.57
N THR A 255 -4.01 -15.45 -23.85
CA THR A 255 -3.28 -16.12 -22.79
C THR A 255 -4.08 -16.00 -21.48
N THR A 256 -5.02 -16.90 -21.22
CA THR A 256 -5.68 -16.99 -19.91
C THR A 256 -4.69 -17.51 -18.86
N GLY A 257 -4.91 -17.16 -17.58
CA GLY A 257 -3.96 -17.25 -16.45
C GLY A 257 -3.19 -18.57 -16.24
N ARG A 258 -3.60 -19.66 -16.90
CA ARG A 258 -2.87 -20.94 -16.92
C ARG A 258 -1.45 -20.83 -17.51
N ILE A 259 -1.16 -19.81 -18.33
CA ILE A 259 0.15 -19.58 -18.96
C ILE A 259 1.05 -18.59 -18.21
N TYR A 260 0.57 -17.89 -17.16
CA TYR A 260 1.51 -17.28 -16.20
C TYR A 260 2.41 -18.36 -15.57
N ARG A 261 1.84 -19.55 -15.32
CA ARG A 261 2.53 -20.73 -14.78
C ARG A 261 3.52 -21.41 -15.75
N THR A 262 3.26 -21.40 -17.06
CA THR A 262 4.03 -22.18 -18.05
C THR A 262 4.93 -21.36 -18.98
N ARG A 263 4.68 -20.05 -19.17
CA ARG A 263 5.60 -19.18 -19.95
C ARG A 263 6.70 -18.52 -19.13
N PHE A 264 6.59 -18.49 -17.80
CA PHE A 264 7.56 -17.82 -16.92
C PHE A 264 8.17 -18.73 -15.85
N GLY A 265 7.89 -20.04 -15.88
CA GLY A 265 8.78 -21.02 -15.25
C GLY A 265 10.22 -20.87 -15.77
N PRO A 266 11.23 -21.44 -15.07
CA PRO A 266 12.64 -21.01 -15.09
C PRO A 266 13.37 -20.90 -16.45
N ASN A 267 12.76 -21.33 -17.55
CA ASN A 267 13.34 -21.37 -18.90
C ASN A 267 12.57 -20.57 -19.98
N GLY A 268 11.50 -19.84 -19.65
CA GLY A 268 10.53 -19.35 -20.64
C GLY A 268 10.90 -18.09 -21.46
N TRP A 269 11.98 -17.38 -21.12
CA TRP A 269 12.32 -16.11 -21.80
C TRP A 269 13.00 -16.24 -23.17
N ARG A 270 13.39 -17.45 -23.62
CA ARG A 270 14.17 -17.60 -24.87
C ARG A 270 13.36 -17.50 -26.17
N SER A 271 12.03 -17.62 -26.14
CA SER A 271 11.27 -17.86 -27.40
C SER A 271 10.43 -16.70 -27.92
N CYS A 272 10.25 -15.59 -27.19
CA CYS A 272 9.37 -14.49 -27.64
C CYS A 272 10.09 -13.20 -28.05
N ALA A 273 11.40 -13.09 -27.86
CA ALA A 273 12.21 -11.99 -28.41
C ALA A 273 12.91 -12.44 -29.69
N GLY A 274 12.15 -12.52 -30.78
CA GLY A 274 12.68 -12.56 -32.15
C GLY A 274 13.33 -11.23 -32.52
N ARG A 275 14.48 -10.95 -31.89
CA ARG A 275 15.55 -10.02 -32.29
C ARG A 275 16.61 -10.11 -31.20
N THR A 276 17.68 -10.85 -31.51
CA THR A 276 18.99 -10.92 -30.84
C THR A 276 19.15 -10.00 -29.63
N ALA A 277 18.85 -10.52 -28.43
CA ALA A 277 19.35 -9.95 -27.18
C ALA A 277 20.81 -10.42 -26.98
N PRO A 278 21.75 -9.53 -26.62
CA PRO A 278 23.15 -9.92 -26.38
C PRO A 278 23.25 -10.81 -25.14
N SER A 279 24.23 -11.72 -25.15
CA SER A 279 24.34 -12.80 -24.18
C SER A 279 24.60 -12.31 -22.73
N PRO A 280 24.27 -13.13 -21.71
CA PRO A 280 24.31 -12.73 -20.29
C PRO A 280 25.71 -12.51 -19.70
N SER A 281 26.80 -12.60 -20.47
CA SER A 281 28.16 -12.43 -19.94
C SER A 281 28.63 -10.96 -19.87
N HIS A 282 27.82 -9.99 -20.30
CA HIS A 282 28.23 -8.57 -20.35
C HIS A 282 27.44 -7.61 -19.44
N MET A 283 26.47 -8.08 -18.63
CA MET A 283 25.70 -7.25 -17.70
C MET A 283 26.04 -7.43 -16.20
N GLY A 284 27.10 -8.16 -15.87
CA GLY A 284 27.61 -8.29 -14.50
C GLY A 284 28.66 -7.23 -14.09
N GLY A 285 29.28 -6.53 -15.05
CA GLY A 285 30.46 -5.69 -14.79
C GLY A 285 30.21 -4.20 -14.55
N LYS A 286 29.05 -3.65 -14.95
CA LYS A 286 28.83 -2.18 -14.97
C LYS A 286 27.93 -1.63 -13.86
N ILE A 287 27.38 -2.49 -13.00
CA ILE A 287 26.46 -2.08 -11.92
C ILE A 287 27.23 -1.65 -10.65
N TYR A 288 28.47 -2.10 -10.47
CA TYR A 288 29.24 -1.82 -9.25
C TYR A 288 30.27 -0.69 -9.36
N ALA A 289 30.44 -0.05 -10.52
CA ALA A 289 31.43 1.02 -10.72
C ALA A 289 30.88 2.45 -10.52
N LYS A 290 29.57 2.61 -10.25
CA LYS A 290 28.92 3.93 -10.18
C LYS A 290 28.41 4.36 -8.80
N LEU A 291 28.60 3.55 -7.75
CA LEU A 291 28.05 3.84 -6.43
C LEU A 291 29.04 3.86 -5.27
N ASN A 292 30.34 3.57 -5.48
CA ASN A 292 31.39 3.69 -4.45
C ASN A 292 31.00 3.18 -3.04
N LEU A 293 30.22 2.09 -2.98
CA LEU A 293 29.86 1.39 -1.75
C LEU A 293 30.73 0.14 -1.64
N PRO A 294 31.28 -0.16 -0.45
CA PRO A 294 32.04 -1.39 -0.24
C PRO A 294 31.11 -2.59 -0.44
N ARG A 295 31.56 -3.56 -1.23
CA ARG A 295 30.90 -4.87 -1.36
C ARG A 295 31.21 -5.71 -0.10
N PRO A 296 30.31 -6.63 0.30
CA PRO A 296 30.58 -7.56 1.40
C PRO A 296 31.82 -8.42 1.12
#